data_AF-A0A6G1R386-F1
#
_entry.id   AF-A0A6G1R386-F1
#
_cell.length_a   1.000
_cell.length_b   1.000
_cell.length_c   1.000
_cell.angle_alpha   90.00
_cell.angle_beta   90.00
_cell.angle_gamma   90.00
#
_symmetry.space_group_name_H-M   'P 1'
#
loop_
_entity.id
_entity.type
_entity.pdbx_description
1 polymer ?
#
loop_
_entity_poly.entity_id
_entity_poly.type
_entity_poly.pdbx_seq_one_letter_code
_entity_poly.pdbx_strand_id
1 'polypeptide(L)'
;MILPPHFDSSKKYPLLLDVYAGPCSQKVDYVFRISWATYLASTEQIIVASFDGRGSGYQGDEIMHAINRRLGTYEVEDQIEAARKFSEMSFVDKDRIAIWGWSY
;
A
#
# COMPACT_ATOMS: atom_id res chain seq x y z
N MET A 1 -3.78 -3.21 5.55
CA MET A 1 -4.83 -2.25 5.14
C MET A 1 -5.46 -1.68 6.41
N ILE A 2 -5.69 -0.37 6.45
CA ILE A 2 -6.40 0.33 7.52
C ILE A 2 -7.80 0.67 6.98
N LEU A 3 -8.83 0.20 7.68
CA LEU A 3 -10.22 0.36 7.29
C LEU A 3 -10.91 1.42 8.16
N PRO A 4 -11.94 2.09 7.64
CA PRO A 4 -12.75 3.01 8.43
C PRO A 4 -13.43 2.34 9.64
N PRO A 5 -13.68 3.08 10.74
CA PRO A 5 -14.54 2.64 11.82
C PRO A 5 -15.93 2.28 11.29
N HIS A 6 -16.54 1.23 11.84
CA HIS A 6 -17.84 0.72 11.38
C HIS A 6 -17.88 0.40 9.87
N PHE A 7 -16.75 -0.08 9.34
CA PHE A 7 -16.61 -0.51 7.96
C PHE A 7 -17.77 -1.41 7.50
N ASP A 8 -18.32 -1.07 6.34
CA ASP A 8 -19.43 -1.78 5.70
C ASP A 8 -19.00 -2.22 4.31
N SER A 9 -18.81 -3.53 4.13
CA SER A 9 -18.32 -4.10 2.87
C SER A 9 -19.30 -3.97 1.69
N SER A 10 -20.53 -3.52 1.93
CA SER A 10 -21.51 -3.19 0.89
C SER A 10 -21.31 -1.78 0.30
N LYS A 11 -20.53 -0.92 0.96
CA LYS A 11 -20.21 0.45 0.51
C LYS A 11 -18.92 0.50 -0.28
N LYS A 12 -18.77 1.57 -1.07
CA LYS A 12 -17.58 1.86 -1.88
C LYS A 12 -16.76 3.01 -1.27
N TYR A 13 -15.52 2.72 -0.91
CA TYR A 13 -14.60 3.66 -0.29
C TYR A 13 -13.46 4.03 -1.24
N PRO A 14 -12.98 5.28 -1.21
CA PRO A 14 -11.75 5.65 -1.90
C PRO A 14 -10.55 4.92 -1.27
N LEU A 15 -9.52 4.67 -2.08
CA LEU A 15 -8.30 3.98 -1.68
C LEU A 15 -7.09 4.91 -1.81
N LEU A 16 -6.27 4.97 -0.76
CA LEU A 16 -4.92 5.53 -0.81
C LEU A 16 -3.89 4.41 -0.68
N LEU A 17 -3.02 4.26 -1.67
CA LEU A 17 -1.81 3.46 -1.57
C LEU A 17 -0.70 4.31 -0.93
N ASP A 18 -0.31 3.96 0.28
CA ASP A 18 0.80 4.56 1.00
C ASP A 18 2.08 3.74 0.74
N VAL A 19 2.95 4.27 -0.12
CA VAL A 19 4.13 3.60 -0.67
C VAL A 19 5.42 4.17 -0.09
N TYR A 20 6.44 3.31 0.05
CA TYR A 20 7.83 3.73 0.22
C TYR A 20 8.75 2.97 -0.76
N ALA A 21 8.66 1.63 -0.79
CA ALA A 21 9.33 0.76 -1.76
C ALA A 21 10.85 0.94 -1.90
N GLY A 22 11.51 1.60 -0.94
CA GLY A 22 12.95 1.74 -0.92
C GLY A 22 13.66 0.37 -0.78
N PRO A 23 14.85 0.20 -1.39
CA PRO A 23 15.65 -1.00 -1.25
C PRO A 23 15.87 -1.36 0.23
N CYS A 24 15.72 -2.64 0.54
CA CYS A 24 15.93 -3.22 1.88
C CYS A 24 14.94 -2.70 2.95
N SER A 25 13.93 -1.92 2.58
CA SER A 25 12.94 -1.38 3.52
C SER A 25 11.78 -2.34 3.76
N GLN A 26 11.01 -2.09 4.82
CA GLN A 26 9.76 -2.78 5.10
C GLN A 26 8.78 -1.77 5.69
N LYS A 27 7.58 -1.70 5.12
CA LYS A 27 6.50 -0.84 5.59
C LYS A 27 5.40 -1.66 6.29
N VAL A 28 5.18 -2.89 5.83
CA VAL A 28 4.16 -3.80 6.34
C VAL A 28 4.73 -4.62 7.48
N ASP A 29 4.33 -4.28 8.70
CA ASP A 29 4.72 -4.97 9.93
C ASP A 29 3.57 -4.94 10.96
N TYR A 30 3.82 -5.51 12.14
CA TYR A 30 2.86 -5.56 13.26
C TYR A 30 3.01 -4.42 14.27
N VAL A 31 3.76 -3.36 13.93
CA VAL A 31 4.01 -2.25 14.87
C VAL A 31 2.76 -1.39 15.01
N PHE A 32 2.36 -1.08 16.24
CA PHE A 32 1.28 -0.14 16.51
C PHE A 32 1.71 1.30 16.17
N ARG A 33 0.89 1.99 15.36
CA ARG A 33 1.14 3.38 14.96
C ARG A 33 -0.17 4.17 14.90
N ILE A 34 -0.13 5.41 15.39
CA ILE A 34 -1.13 6.44 15.08
C ILE A 34 -0.46 7.43 14.12
N SER A 35 -1.01 7.57 12.92
CA SER A 35 -0.41 8.39 11.86
C SER A 35 -1.49 9.09 11.03
N TRP A 36 -1.08 9.79 9.98
CA TRP A 36 -2.00 10.36 9.01
C TRP A 36 -2.95 9.31 8.41
N ALA A 37 -2.47 8.08 8.18
CA ALA A 37 -3.30 6.99 7.69
C ALA A 37 -4.44 6.63 8.67
N THR A 38 -4.21 6.76 9.98
CA THR A 38 -5.24 6.59 10.99
C THR A 38 -6.35 7.63 10.84
N TYR A 39 -5.98 8.90 10.66
CA TYR A 39 -6.94 10.01 10.44
C TYR A 39 -7.74 9.83 9.14
N LEU A 40 -7.06 9.49 8.04
CA LEU A 40 -7.72 9.29 6.74
C LEU A 40 -8.77 8.17 6.81
N ALA A 41 -8.45 7.07 7.48
CA ALA A 41 -9.41 5.99 7.67
C ALA A 41 -10.53 6.37 8.65
N SER A 42 -10.18 6.99 9.79
CA SER A 42 -11.15 7.26 10.85
C SER A 42 -12.15 8.35 10.50
N THR A 43 -11.66 9.46 9.96
CA THR A 43 -12.42 10.69 9.76
C THR A 43 -12.86 10.85 8.32
N GLU A 44 -11.94 10.66 7.37
CA GLU A 44 -12.21 10.88 5.94
C GLU A 44 -12.80 9.66 5.24
N GLN A 45 -12.94 8.53 5.94
CA GLN A 45 -13.48 7.28 5.41
C GLN A 45 -12.70 6.79 4.17
N ILE A 46 -11.38 6.97 4.16
CA ILE A 46 -10.49 6.51 3.10
C ILE A 46 -9.78 5.23 3.54
N ILE A 47 -9.84 4.18 2.72
CA ILE A 47 -9.05 2.97 2.96
C ILE A 47 -7.59 3.31 2.67
N VAL A 48 -6.68 3.00 3.61
CA VAL A 48 -5.24 3.14 3.39
C VAL A 48 -4.59 1.77 3.32
N ALA A 49 -3.87 1.49 2.24
CA ALA A 49 -3.16 0.22 2.06
C ALA A 49 -1.68 0.46 1.77
N SER A 50 -0.86 -0.50 2.19
CA SER A 50 0.57 -0.56 1.90
C SER A 50 0.91 -1.98 1.48
N PHE A 51 1.89 -2.10 0.59
CA PHE A 51 2.35 -3.37 0.03
C PHE A 51 3.87 -3.35 -0.10
N ASP A 52 4.54 -4.36 0.45
CA ASP A 52 5.96 -4.60 0.28
C ASP A 52 6.16 -5.66 -0.80
N GLY A 53 6.74 -5.24 -1.93
CA GLY A 53 7.01 -6.08 -3.10
C GLY A 53 8.50 -6.40 -3.25
N ARG A 54 8.93 -6.66 -4.49
CA ARG A 54 10.34 -6.85 -4.83
C ARG A 54 11.17 -5.64 -4.41
N GLY A 55 12.34 -5.91 -3.84
CA GLY A 55 13.22 -4.91 -3.24
C GLY A 55 13.03 -4.68 -1.75
N SER A 56 11.92 -5.15 -1.16
CA SER A 56 11.71 -5.10 0.29
C SER A 56 12.69 -6.01 1.04
N GLY A 57 12.91 -5.67 2.31
CA GLY A 57 13.68 -6.48 3.24
C GLY A 57 12.87 -7.65 3.83
N TYR A 58 13.56 -8.48 4.63
CA TYR A 58 12.97 -9.54 5.47
C TYR A 58 12.23 -10.67 4.73
N GLN A 59 12.41 -10.79 3.41
CA GLN A 59 11.81 -11.85 2.59
C GLN A 59 12.85 -12.68 1.80
N GLY A 60 14.13 -12.57 2.17
CA GLY A 60 15.25 -13.28 1.55
C GLY A 60 15.88 -12.54 0.36
N ASP A 61 17.07 -13.00 -0.03
CA ASP A 61 17.92 -12.32 -1.01
C ASP A 61 17.31 -12.24 -2.41
N GLU A 62 16.52 -13.24 -2.81
CA GLU A 62 15.87 -13.26 -4.13
C GLU A 62 14.90 -12.07 -4.29
N ILE A 63 14.04 -11.83 -3.29
CA ILE A 63 13.11 -10.69 -3.29
C ILE A 63 13.88 -9.38 -3.12
N MET A 64 14.82 -9.31 -2.19
CA MET A 64 15.56 -8.09 -1.89
C MET A 64 16.43 -7.61 -3.06
N HIS A 65 17.11 -8.53 -3.76
CA HIS A 65 18.00 -8.18 -4.87
C HIS A 65 17.31 -8.12 -6.23
N ALA A 66 16.02 -8.43 -6.32
CA ALA A 66 15.26 -8.38 -7.58
C ALA A 66 15.38 -7.01 -8.29
N ILE A 67 15.49 -5.92 -7.53
CA ILE A 67 15.61 -4.55 -8.05
C ILE A 67 17.05 -4.10 -8.32
N ASN A 68 18.06 -4.95 -8.11
CA ASN A 68 19.46 -4.57 -8.29
C ASN A 68 19.72 -4.09 -9.73
N ARG A 69 20.23 -2.86 -9.87
CA ARG A 69 20.44 -2.16 -11.16
C ARG A 69 19.15 -1.96 -11.97
N ARG A 70 17.99 -2.01 -11.32
CA ARG A 70 16.65 -1.88 -11.93
C ARG A 70 15.70 -1.05 -11.03
N LEU A 71 16.24 -0.06 -10.32
CA LEU A 71 15.46 0.78 -9.41
C LEU A 71 14.32 1.50 -10.15
N GLY A 72 13.16 1.57 -9.52
CA GLY A 72 11.96 2.22 -10.06
C GLY A 72 11.27 1.43 -11.18
N THR A 73 11.49 0.12 -11.29
CA THR A 73 10.85 -0.73 -12.29
C THR A 73 9.91 -1.74 -11.63
N TYR A 74 10.45 -2.77 -11.00
CA TYR A 74 9.68 -3.80 -10.31
C TYR A 74 8.88 -3.24 -9.15
N GLU A 75 9.39 -2.22 -8.46
CA GLU A 75 8.66 -1.51 -7.43
C GLU A 75 7.35 -0.94 -8.00
N VAL A 76 7.40 -0.30 -9.16
CA VAL A 76 6.23 0.31 -9.82
C VAL A 76 5.27 -0.77 -10.34
N GLU A 77 5.80 -1.83 -10.97
CA GLU A 77 4.99 -2.98 -11.42
C GLU A 77 4.21 -3.61 -10.26
N ASP A 78 4.89 -3.80 -9.12
CA ASP A 78 4.33 -4.44 -7.94
C ASP A 78 3.26 -3.56 -7.28
N GLN A 79 3.46 -2.24 -7.21
CA GLN A 79 2.43 -1.32 -6.71
C GLN A 79 1.21 -1.24 -7.64
N ILE A 80 1.41 -1.28 -8.97
CA ILE A 80 0.32 -1.34 -9.93
C ILE A 80 -0.47 -2.63 -9.77
N GLU A 81 0.21 -3.77 -9.59
CA GLU A 81 -0.46 -5.05 -9.38
C GLU A 81 -1.23 -5.07 -8.05
N ALA A 82 -0.64 -4.54 -6.98
CA ALA A 82 -1.34 -4.35 -5.72
C ALA A 82 -2.60 -3.46 -5.90
N ALA A 83 -2.48 -2.35 -6.63
CA ALA A 83 -3.62 -1.47 -6.94
C ALA A 83 -4.74 -2.22 -7.68
N ARG A 84 -4.40 -3.05 -8.68
CA ARG A 84 -5.37 -3.89 -9.39
C ARG A 84 -6.06 -4.86 -8.43
N LYS A 85 -5.30 -5.56 -7.59
CA LYS A 85 -5.86 -6.51 -6.61
C LYS A 85 -6.76 -5.83 -5.58
N PHE A 86 -6.40 -4.65 -5.10
CA PHE A 86 -7.30 -3.89 -4.23
C PHE A 86 -8.54 -3.39 -4.96
N SER A 87 -8.43 -2.99 -6.23
CA SER A 87 -9.58 -2.53 -7.03
C SER A 87 -10.61 -3.61 -7.33
N GLU A 88 -10.21 -4.89 -7.30
CA GLU A 88 -11.11 -6.05 -7.43
C GLU A 88 -11.99 -6.23 -6.19
N MET A 89 -11.64 -5.64 -5.04
CA MET A 89 -12.42 -5.76 -3.81
C MET A 89 -13.76 -5.04 -3.93
N SER A 90 -14.84 -5.71 -3.51
CA SER A 90 -16.22 -5.21 -3.67
C SER A 90 -16.48 -3.88 -2.98
N PHE A 91 -15.64 -3.48 -2.02
CA PHE A 91 -15.78 -2.26 -1.24
C PHE A 91 -14.81 -1.14 -1.65
N VAL A 92 -13.94 -1.36 -2.64
CA VAL A 92 -13.05 -0.31 -3.18
C VAL A 92 -13.73 0.38 -4.35
N ASP A 93 -13.70 1.71 -4.34
CA ASP A 93 -14.11 2.56 -5.45
C ASP A 93 -12.97 2.70 -6.48
N LYS A 94 -13.13 2.05 -7.62
CA LYS A 94 -12.13 2.00 -8.69
C LYS A 94 -11.84 3.36 -9.33
N ASP A 95 -12.75 4.32 -9.22
CA ASP A 95 -12.61 5.65 -9.82
C ASP A 95 -11.95 6.65 -8.85
N ARG A 96 -11.70 6.23 -7.59
CA ARG A 96 -11.08 7.04 -6.53
C ARG A 96 -9.92 6.32 -5.86
N ILE A 97 -8.87 6.07 -6.65
CA ILE A 97 -7.60 5.50 -6.18
C ILE A 97 -6.50 6.57 -6.28
N ALA A 98 -5.84 6.83 -5.16
CA ALA A 98 -4.67 7.70 -5.07
C ALA A 98 -3.45 6.92 -4.57
N ILE A 99 -2.26 7.46 -4.81
CA ILE A 99 -0.99 6.96 -4.30
C ILE A 99 -0.19 8.11 -3.69
N TRP A 100 0.47 7.86 -2.57
CA TRP A 100 1.32 8.83 -1.86
C TRP A 100 2.55 8.14 -1.28
N GLY A 101 3.71 8.80 -1.38
CA GLY A 101 4.97 8.33 -0.83
C GLY A 101 5.95 9.47 -0.62
N TRP A 102 7.03 9.23 0.14
CA TRP A 102 8.04 10.25 0.44
C TRP A 102 9.46 9.66 0.39
N SER A 103 10.40 10.49 -0.09
CA SER A 103 11.83 10.21 -0.24
C SER A 103 12.18 9.36 -1.45
N TYR A 104 11.99 8.04 -1.36
CA TYR A 104 12.41 7.10 -2.40
C TYR A 104 11.32 6.93 -3.46
#